data_AF-A0AAW0FHB5-F1
#
_entry.id   AF-A0AAW0FHB5-F1
#
_cell.length_a   1.000
_cell.length_b   1.000
_cell.length_c   1.000
_cell.angle_alpha   90.00
_cell.angle_beta   90.00
_cell.angle_gamma   90.00
#
_symmetry.space_group_name_H-M   'P 1'
#
loop_
_entity.id
_entity.type
_entity.pdbx_description
1 polymer ?
#
loop_
_entity_poly.entity_id
_entity_poly.type
_entity_poly.pdbx_seq_one_letter_code
_entity_poly.pdbx_strand_id
1 'polypeptide(L)'
;MKDKPSLFVQPDFYGVYVLQLQPKPRSFYIGSTPDPVRRLKQHNTQTSGGAYRTKKVDKQPWDMIILCHGFPSHAHPGEDLQDETGGELYSS
;
A
#
# COMPACT_ATOMS: atom_id res chain seq x y z
N MET A 1 -14.14 12.53 29.40
CA MET A 1 -13.37 13.08 28.27
C MET A 1 -13.80 12.29 27.04
N LYS A 2 -14.26 12.95 25.96
CA LYS A 2 -14.78 12.24 24.78
C LYS A 2 -13.59 11.81 23.92
N ASP A 3 -13.44 10.50 23.71
CA ASP A 3 -12.51 9.96 22.72
C ASP A 3 -12.77 10.65 21.39
N LYS A 4 -11.74 11.32 20.87
CA LYS A 4 -11.78 11.95 19.57
C LYS A 4 -11.58 10.81 18.57
N PRO A 5 -12.59 10.41 17.78
CA PRO A 5 -12.38 9.33 16.83
C PRO A 5 -11.25 9.76 15.89
N SER A 6 -10.27 8.88 15.71
CA SER A 6 -9.29 9.08 14.65
C SER A 6 -10.06 9.26 13.35
N LEU A 7 -10.02 10.47 12.78
CA LEU A 7 -10.63 10.76 11.49
C LEU A 7 -9.93 9.98 10.35
N PHE A 8 -8.77 9.39 10.65
CA PHE A 8 -8.00 8.55 9.75
C PHE A 8 -8.17 7.10 10.19
N VAL A 9 -9.11 6.40 9.54
CA VAL A 9 -9.19 4.94 9.59
C VAL A 9 -8.02 4.42 8.77
N GLN A 10 -7.09 3.72 9.43
CA GLN A 10 -6.00 3.07 8.73
C GLN A 10 -6.58 1.85 7.98
N PRO A 11 -6.25 1.66 6.69
CA PRO A 11 -6.81 0.56 5.94
C PRO A 11 -6.27 -0.78 6.45
N ASP A 12 -7.14 -1.79 6.54
CA ASP A 12 -6.82 -3.16 6.96
C ASP A 12 -5.70 -3.79 6.11
N PHE A 13 -5.54 -3.30 4.88
CA PHE A 13 -4.46 -3.68 3.99
C PHE A 13 -3.69 -2.45 3.49
N TYR A 14 -2.37 -2.57 3.45
CA TYR A 14 -1.51 -1.66 2.72
C TYR A 14 -0.35 -2.42 2.11
N GLY A 15 -0.06 -2.14 0.84
CA GLY A 15 1.02 -2.79 0.12
C GLY A 15 1.82 -1.84 -0.74
N VAL A 16 3.10 -2.19 -0.94
CA VAL A 16 4.01 -1.60 -1.92
C VAL A 16 4.18 -2.61 -3.05
N TYR A 17 4.09 -2.16 -4.30
CA TYR A 17 4.11 -3.04 -5.46
C TYR A 17 5.08 -2.55 -6.53
N VAL A 18 5.47 -3.50 -7.39
CA VAL A 18 6.19 -3.23 -8.64
C VAL A 18 5.33 -3.67 -9.81
N LEU A 19 5.06 -2.76 -10.74
CA LEU A 19 4.47 -3.07 -12.03
C LEU A 19 5.54 -3.19 -13.10
N GLN A 20 5.33 -4.09 -14.05
CA GLN A 20 6.12 -4.23 -15.26
C GLN A 20 5.22 -3.99 -16.48
N LEU A 21 5.72 -3.23 -17.44
CA LEU A 21 5.01 -3.00 -18.69
C LEU A 21 5.22 -4.19 -19.64
N GLN A 22 4.17 -4.94 -19.98
CA GLN A 22 4.29 -6.17 -20.80
C GLN A 22 5.13 -6.03 -22.10
N PRO A 23 4.93 -5.04 -22.98
CA PRO A 23 5.73 -4.88 -24.21
C PRO A 23 7.18 -4.46 -23.96
N LYS A 24 7.50 -4.00 -22.76
CA LYS A 24 8.76 -3.34 -22.40
C LYS A 24 9.19 -3.88 -21.05
N PRO A 25 9.74 -5.11 -20.99
CA PRO A 25 10.07 -5.77 -19.73
C PRO A 25 11.12 -5.04 -18.89
N ARG A 26 11.78 -4.01 -19.43
CA ARG A 26 12.70 -3.12 -18.71
C ARG A 26 12.04 -1.84 -18.17
N SER A 27 10.74 -1.67 -18.36
CA SER A 27 9.97 -0.53 -17.87
C SER A 27 9.19 -0.96 -16.64
N PHE A 28 9.53 -0.36 -15.50
CA PHE A 28 8.95 -0.66 -14.20
C PHE A 28 8.31 0.58 -13.58
N TYR A 29 7.33 0.36 -12.71
CA TYR A 29 6.72 1.39 -11.87
C TYR A 29 6.60 0.88 -10.44
N ILE A 30 6.95 1.70 -9.46
CA ILE A 30 6.84 1.37 -8.04
C ILE A 30 5.81 2.29 -7.40
N GLY A 31 4.91 1.73 -6.61
CA GLY A 31 3.94 2.53 -5.85
C GLY A 31 3.39 1.79 -4.65
N SER A 32 2.50 2.46 -3.92
CA SER A 32 1.78 1.88 -2.79
C SER A 32 0.27 2.02 -2.96
N THR A 33 -0.48 1.11 -2.34
CA THR A 33 -1.96 1.11 -2.41
C THR A 33 -2.57 0.30 -1.27
N PRO A 34 -3.71 0.74 -0.73
CA PRO A 34 -4.54 -0.10 0.13
C PRO A 34 -5.41 -1.11 -0.66
N ASP A 35 -5.44 -1.02 -1.98
CA ASP A 35 -6.21 -1.90 -2.86
C ASP A 35 -5.42 -2.19 -4.15
N PRO A 36 -4.69 -3.32 -4.22
CA PRO A 36 -3.87 -3.69 -5.37
C PRO A 36 -4.68 -3.92 -6.64
N VAL A 37 -5.86 -4.54 -6.54
CA VAL A 37 -6.71 -4.89 -7.67
C VAL A 37 -7.26 -3.64 -8.34
N ARG A 38 -7.83 -2.72 -7.55
CA ARG A 38 -8.32 -1.44 -8.07
C ARG A 38 -7.18 -0.61 -8.65
N ARG A 39 -6.01 -0.60 -8.01
CA ARG A 39 -4.86 0.17 -8.52
C ARG A 39 -4.34 -0.37 -9.85
N LEU A 40 -4.25 -1.69 -10.02
CA LEU A 40 -3.86 -2.30 -11.29
C LEU A 40 -4.86 -1.94 -12.40
N LYS A 41 -6.17 -2.00 -12.09
CA LYS A 41 -7.21 -1.53 -13.01
C LYS A 41 -7.01 -0.06 -13.37
N GLN A 42 -6.73 0.83 -12.41
CA GLN A 42 -6.48 2.26 -12.68
C GLN A 42 -5.30 2.45 -13.65
N HIS A 43 -4.17 1.80 -13.42
CA HIS A 43 -3.02 1.85 -14.34
C HIS A 43 -3.35 1.34 -15.75
N ASN A 44 -4.23 0.33 -15.85
CA ASN A 44 -4.67 -0.23 -17.12
C ASN A 44 -5.88 0.50 -17.76
N THR A 45 -6.52 1.44 -17.07
CA THR A 45 -7.77 2.12 -17.54
C THR A 45 -7.66 3.65 -17.62
N GLN A 46 -6.78 4.31 -16.87
CA GLN A 46 -6.68 5.77 -16.83
C GLN A 46 -5.70 6.31 -17.88
N THR A 47 -6.23 6.63 -19.07
CA THR A 47 -5.64 7.59 -20.02
C THR A 47 -6.53 8.84 -20.07
N SER A 48 -6.64 9.59 -18.97
CA SER A 48 -7.45 10.82 -18.96
C SER A 48 -6.58 12.05 -19.24
N GLY A 49 -6.52 12.47 -20.52
CA GLY A 49 -6.07 13.84 -20.89
C GLY A 49 -5.34 14.05 -22.24
N GLY A 50 -5.04 13.02 -23.03
CA GLY A 50 -4.14 13.15 -24.20
C GLY A 50 -4.82 13.29 -25.58
N ALA A 51 -4.21 14.06 -26.47
CA ALA A 51 -4.62 14.25 -27.86
C ALA A 51 -4.78 12.92 -28.62
N TYR A 52 -5.75 12.87 -29.54
CA TYR A 52 -6.17 11.67 -30.30
C TYR A 52 -5.02 10.84 -30.94
N ARG A 53 -3.87 11.46 -31.22
CA ARG A 53 -2.68 10.85 -31.86
C ARG A 53 -1.72 10.11 -30.90
N THR A 54 -1.88 10.18 -29.57
CA THR A 54 -0.99 9.47 -28.60
C THR A 54 -1.55 8.15 -28.07
N LYS A 55 -2.77 7.76 -28.48
CA LYS A 55 -3.51 6.60 -27.94
C LYS A 55 -2.88 5.21 -28.14
N LYS A 56 -1.79 5.07 -28.90
CA LYS A 56 -1.21 3.75 -29.25
C LYS A 56 -0.02 3.32 -28.39
N VAL A 57 0.67 4.25 -27.71
CA VAL A 57 1.88 3.94 -26.93
C VAL A 57 1.58 3.79 -25.43
N ASP A 58 0.53 4.44 -24.93
CA ASP A 58 0.21 4.56 -23.49
C ASP A 58 -0.89 3.60 -22.99
N LYS A 59 -1.31 2.62 -23.81
CA LYS A 59 -2.37 1.63 -23.48
C LYS A 59 -1.83 0.22 -23.22
N GLN A 60 -0.54 0.10 -23.00
CA GLN A 60 0.10 -1.19 -22.85
C GLN A 60 -0.18 -1.71 -21.43
N PRO A 61 -0.59 -2.98 -21.28
CA PRO A 61 -0.99 -3.51 -19.98
C PRO A 61 0.21 -3.56 -19.04
N TRP A 62 -0.05 -3.16 -17.80
CA TRP A 62 0.83 -3.36 -16.66
C TRP A 62 0.48 -4.69 -15.98
N ASP A 63 1.52 -5.42 -15.58
CA ASP A 63 1.43 -6.57 -14.69
C ASP A 63 2.02 -6.22 -13.33
N MET A 64 1.35 -6.62 -12.25
CA MET A 64 1.91 -6.51 -10.90
C MET A 64 2.79 -7.73 -10.62
N ILE A 65 4.10 -7.55 -10.70
CA ILE A 65 5.07 -8.66 -10.58
C ILE A 65 5.59 -8.86 -9.16
N ILE A 66 5.46 -7.85 -8.29
CA ILE A 66 5.84 -7.89 -6.87
C ILE A 66 4.79 -7.14 -6.06
N LEU A 67 4.39 -7.70 -4.92
CA LEU A 67 3.57 -7.06 -3.89
C LEU A 67 4.15 -7.39 -2.51
N CYS A 68 4.63 -6.38 -1.81
CA CYS A 68 5.04 -6.44 -0.41
C CYS A 68 3.92 -5.85 0.45
N HIS A 69 3.57 -6.51 1.55
CA HIS A 69 2.48 -6.11 2.45
C HIS A 69 2.79 -6.54 3.90
N GLY A 70 1.88 -6.24 4.84
CA GLY A 70 2.08 -6.52 6.26
C GLY A 70 2.87 -5.42 6.98
N PHE A 71 2.89 -4.21 6.42
CA PHE A 71 3.50 -3.06 7.09
C PHE A 71 2.75 -2.75 8.38
N PRO A 72 3.45 -2.54 9.51
CA PRO A 72 2.81 -2.16 10.76
C PRO A 72 2.05 -0.85 10.56
N SER A 73 0.76 -0.91 10.88
CA SER A 73 -0.13 0.23 10.86
C SER A 73 0.07 0.98 12.19
N HIS A 74 0.13 2.32 12.20
CA HIS A 74 0.48 3.13 13.38
C HIS A 74 -0.65 3.14 14.45
N ALA A 75 -1.64 2.27 14.31
CA ALA A 75 -2.86 2.22 15.11
C ALA A 75 -2.93 1.01 16.06
N HIS A 76 -1.80 0.55 16.60
CA HIS A 76 -1.81 -0.20 17.87
C HIS A 76 -1.43 0.75 19.01
N PRO A 77 -2.41 1.42 19.65
CA PRO A 77 -2.19 1.99 20.96
C PRO A 77 -2.05 0.83 21.96
N GLY A 78 -0.81 0.41 22.24
CA GLY A 78 -0.46 -0.15 23.55
C GLY A 78 -0.67 -1.64 23.81
N GLU A 79 -0.67 -2.50 22.80
CA GLU A 79 -0.50 -3.95 23.01
C GLU A 79 0.77 -4.36 22.27
N ASP A 80 1.93 -4.21 22.91
CA ASP A 80 3.15 -5.00 22.69
C ASP A 80 4.33 -4.34 23.42
N LEU A 81 4.39 -4.52 24.74
CA LEU A 81 5.61 -4.73 25.53
C LEU A 81 5.18 -5.37 26.86
N GLN A 82 4.74 -6.63 26.81
CA GLN A 82 4.98 -7.50 27.96
C GLN A 82 6.37 -8.08 27.73
N ASP A 83 7.36 -7.55 28.43
CA ASP A 83 8.62 -8.29 28.57
C ASP A 83 8.33 -9.53 29.43
N GLU A 84 8.92 -10.65 29.05
CA GLU A 84 8.82 -11.91 29.75
C GLU A 84 9.93 -12.03 30.81
N THR A 85 10.22 -10.95 31.55
CA THR A 85 11.14 -11.01 32.69
C THR A 85 10.38 -10.80 33.99
N GLY A 86 9.99 -11.92 34.59
CA GLY A 86 9.64 -11.96 36.01
C GLY A 86 10.72 -11.31 36.84
N GLY A 87 10.39 -10.18 37.46
CA GLY A 87 11.28 -9.39 38.30
C GLY A 87 10.46 -8.58 39.28
N GLU A 88 10.15 -9.21 40.41
CA GLU A 88 9.50 -8.66 41.58
C GLU A 88 10.26 -7.43 42.11
N LEU A 89 9.73 -6.22 41.96
CA LEU A 89 10.22 -5.03 42.68
C LEU A 89 9.08 -4.06 43.01
N TYR A 90 8.32 -4.40 44.05
CA TYR A 90 7.75 -3.40 44.96
C TYR A 90 8.00 -3.85 46.40
N SER A 91 9.12 -3.37 46.96
CA SER A 91 9.37 -3.29 48.40
C SER A 91 10.11 -1.98 48.67
N SER A 92 9.35 -0.93 48.97
CA SER A 92 9.44 -0.11 50.20
C SER A 92 8.84 1.28 49.99
#